data_AF-A0A1B8QA99-F1
#
_entry.id   AF-A0A1B8QA99-F1
#
_cell.length_a   1.000
_cell.length_b   1.000
_cell.length_c   1.000
_cell.angle_alpha   90.00
_cell.angle_beta   90.00
_cell.angle_gamma   90.00
#
_symmetry.space_group_name_H-M   'P 1'
#
loop_
_entity.id
_entity.type
_entity.pdbx_description
1 polymer ?
#
loop_
_entity_poly.entity_id
_entity_poly.type
_entity_poly.pdbx_seq_one_letter_code
_entity_poly.pdbx_strand_id
1 'polypeptide(L)'
;MTFDGDGSTVTNNIDGTTIIDFNLLDRNQHFSTTRNINLSWKSGSVGYLPSTNLADVLQLTTSAKPTALTEGSTIANGSSYLSYGVQNADSRYLIHVKNPKSVTLTYQGIMNGTVLASGNITGETVREWITFGIESTAPKYYIAGKVFNDTNKNAQLDANESGIAGARIALTDCNGKNLAVGNNSANPTTSAADGGYSFVLDSLPTNKNVCLVETNTPNYPSDTTKNTIALTLASDKYEYKNHHFGDTTKENGLLVLEKYHQIVDCNTPSLRALDGGFVQSVLTAKGQTQCIAYRIKASNTGTLPLDRVVITDKLPNDRGRISTLRATPMAKLCIGGVLDDHCSDTQVKVSTDSNAGTTIYTQPFTLAPSGQPNSIAYLYFNTLYQIKQ
;
A
#
# COMPACT_ATOMS: atom_id res chain seq x y z
N MET A 1 30.10 31.69 -18.51
CA MET A 1 28.87 31.43 -17.74
C MET A 1 29.24 30.49 -16.62
N THR A 2 28.73 30.73 -15.42
CA THR A 2 28.98 29.90 -14.25
C THR A 2 27.63 29.36 -13.80
N PHE A 3 27.61 28.06 -13.52
CA PHE A 3 26.49 27.41 -12.88
C PHE A 3 26.70 27.50 -11.37
N ASP A 4 25.63 27.73 -10.62
CA ASP A 4 25.66 27.52 -9.18
C ASP A 4 25.72 26.01 -8.85
N GLY A 5 26.00 25.70 -7.58
CA GLY A 5 26.33 24.34 -7.14
C GLY A 5 25.21 23.31 -7.31
N ASP A 6 23.97 23.75 -7.56
CA ASP A 6 22.81 22.91 -7.85
C ASP A 6 22.27 23.07 -9.28
N GLY A 7 22.87 23.95 -10.09
CA GLY A 7 22.48 24.21 -11.47
C GLY A 7 21.16 24.96 -11.64
N SER A 8 20.63 25.55 -10.56
CA SER A 8 19.37 26.29 -10.56
C SER A 8 19.51 27.71 -11.11
N THR A 9 20.69 28.31 -11.07
CA THR A 9 20.96 29.60 -11.71
C THR A 9 22.16 29.59 -12.63
N VAL A 10 22.01 30.27 -13.78
CA VAL A 10 23.10 30.55 -14.71
C VAL A 10 23.35 32.04 -14.70
N THR A 11 24.58 32.43 -14.35
CA THR A 11 24.98 33.84 -14.33
C THR A 11 26.01 34.16 -15.41
N ASN A 12 25.90 35.39 -15.93
CA ASN A 12 26.90 35.96 -16.81
C ASN A 12 28.16 36.29 -16.00
N ASN A 13 29.32 35.82 -16.47
CA ASN A 13 30.57 35.95 -15.71
C ASN A 13 31.21 37.33 -15.85
N ILE A 14 30.67 38.19 -16.71
CA ILE A 14 31.21 39.53 -16.99
C ILE A 14 30.55 40.57 -16.09
N ASP A 15 29.24 40.47 -15.86
CA ASP A 15 28.47 41.47 -15.10
C ASP A 15 27.67 40.88 -13.92
N GLY A 16 27.73 39.56 -13.71
CA GLY A 16 27.04 38.88 -12.62
C GLY A 16 25.52 38.76 -12.79
N THR A 17 24.98 39.14 -13.96
CA THR A 17 23.53 39.09 -14.20
C THR A 17 23.02 37.66 -14.35
N THR A 18 21.87 37.36 -13.74
CA THR A 18 21.21 36.06 -13.88
C THR A 18 20.58 35.94 -15.25
N ILE A 19 21.05 34.98 -16.03
CA ILE A 19 20.60 34.68 -17.39
C ILE A 19 19.41 33.70 -17.33
N ILE A 20 19.45 32.75 -16.41
CA ILE A 20 18.41 31.74 -16.17
C ILE A 20 18.29 31.50 -14.67
N ASP A 21 17.07 31.47 -14.15
CA ASP A 21 16.74 31.15 -12.75
C ASP A 21 15.62 30.10 -12.73
N PHE A 22 15.96 28.88 -12.32
CA PHE A 22 15.04 27.76 -12.18
C PHE A 22 14.55 27.71 -10.73
N ASN A 23 13.39 28.30 -10.45
CA ASN A 23 12.72 28.04 -9.18
C ASN A 23 12.08 26.65 -9.20
N LEU A 24 12.81 25.66 -8.67
CA LEU A 24 12.44 24.24 -8.67
C LEU A 24 11.16 23.90 -7.88
N LEU A 25 10.48 24.88 -7.29
CA LEU A 25 9.26 24.70 -6.50
C LEU A 25 7.98 25.26 -7.15
N ASP A 26 8.08 26.00 -8.26
CA ASP A 26 6.91 26.60 -8.92
C ASP A 26 6.57 25.89 -10.24
N ARG A 27 5.34 25.35 -10.34
CA ARG A 27 4.87 24.58 -11.50
C ARG A 27 4.27 25.42 -12.64
N ASN A 28 4.16 26.75 -12.47
CA ASN A 28 3.41 27.61 -13.40
C ASN A 28 4.16 28.87 -13.88
N GLN A 29 5.49 28.85 -14.01
CA GLN A 29 6.19 30.03 -14.54
C GLN A 29 5.98 30.22 -16.04
N HIS A 30 5.42 31.38 -16.42
CA HIS A 30 5.40 31.89 -17.79
C HIS A 30 6.54 32.89 -17.99
N PHE A 31 7.27 32.75 -19.10
CA PHE A 31 8.32 33.66 -19.49
C PHE A 31 7.76 35.03 -19.92
N SER A 32 8.27 36.12 -19.36
CA SER A 32 8.05 37.48 -19.88
C SER A 32 9.40 38.19 -20.02
N THR A 33 9.82 38.45 -21.25
CA THR A 33 10.95 39.34 -21.54
C THR A 33 10.41 40.59 -22.20
N THR A 34 10.19 41.65 -21.42
CA THR A 34 9.73 42.97 -21.91
C THR A 34 10.84 43.82 -22.54
N ARG A 35 11.99 43.25 -22.94
CA ARG A 35 13.00 44.00 -23.71
C ARG A 35 13.55 43.17 -24.86
N ASN A 36 13.17 43.58 -26.07
CA ASN A 36 13.74 43.11 -27.33
C ASN A 36 15.18 43.60 -27.44
N ILE A 37 16.13 42.70 -27.71
CA ILE A 37 17.46 43.06 -28.19
C ILE A 37 17.47 42.80 -29.70
N ASN A 38 17.36 43.86 -30.49
CA ASN A 38 17.42 43.78 -31.95
C ASN A 38 18.89 43.78 -32.40
N LEU A 39 19.33 42.73 -33.08
CA LEU A 39 20.56 42.72 -33.87
C LEU A 39 20.22 42.33 -35.31
N SER A 40 20.43 43.26 -36.24
CA SER A 40 20.36 43.01 -37.69
C SER A 40 21.72 42.54 -38.22
N TRP A 41 21.76 41.80 -39.33
CA TRP A 41 22.62 42.01 -40.53
C TRP A 41 22.81 40.77 -41.42
N LYS A 42 23.39 41.05 -42.61
CA LYS A 42 23.31 40.42 -43.95
C LYS A 42 24.04 39.08 -44.14
N SER A 43 23.53 38.35 -45.14
CA SER A 43 23.80 36.98 -45.55
C SER A 43 25.14 36.70 -46.26
N GLY A 44 25.49 35.41 -46.32
CA GLY A 44 26.23 34.80 -47.44
C GLY A 44 27.08 33.57 -47.10
N SER A 45 26.68 32.38 -47.58
CA SER A 45 27.50 31.15 -47.79
C SER A 45 27.49 30.02 -46.74
N VAL A 46 27.80 28.80 -47.21
CA VAL A 46 27.59 27.45 -46.60
C VAL A 46 28.93 26.84 -46.15
N GLY A 47 28.99 26.23 -44.97
CA GLY A 47 30.17 25.48 -44.47
C GLY A 47 30.05 23.95 -44.63
N TYR A 48 31.19 23.26 -44.70
CA TYR A 48 31.31 21.78 -44.74
C TYR A 48 31.70 21.22 -43.35
N LEU A 49 31.26 20.00 -43.05
CA LEU A 49 31.60 19.28 -41.80
C LEU A 49 33.08 18.85 -41.78
N PRO A 50 33.78 18.90 -40.62
CA PRO A 50 35.15 18.41 -40.50
C PRO A 50 35.22 16.88 -40.50
N SER A 51 36.31 16.33 -41.02
CA SER A 51 36.61 14.90 -41.10
C SER A 51 37.06 14.31 -39.76
N THR A 52 36.16 14.26 -38.79
CA THR A 52 36.35 13.40 -37.60
C THR A 52 35.55 12.12 -37.78
N ASN A 53 36.10 10.98 -37.36
CA ASN A 53 35.45 9.66 -37.43
C ASN A 53 34.14 9.68 -36.62
N LEU A 54 33.05 9.98 -37.32
CA LEU A 54 31.70 10.19 -36.81
C LEU A 54 30.81 9.03 -37.25
N ALA A 55 31.25 7.79 -37.00
CA ALA A 55 30.49 6.60 -37.39
C ALA A 55 29.24 6.36 -36.51
N ASP A 56 29.19 6.94 -35.30
CA ASP A 56 28.09 6.69 -34.35
C ASP A 56 27.07 7.84 -34.23
N VAL A 57 27.32 9.00 -34.87
CA VAL A 57 26.30 10.06 -34.98
C VAL A 57 25.54 9.84 -36.28
N LEU A 58 24.57 8.91 -36.19
CA LEU A 58 23.45 8.70 -37.11
C LEU A 58 23.62 9.29 -38.52
N GLN A 59 23.87 8.38 -39.46
CA GLN A 59 23.60 8.52 -40.89
C GLN A 59 22.32 9.34 -41.16
N LEU A 60 22.48 10.62 -41.50
CA LEU A 60 21.51 11.35 -42.32
C LEU A 60 21.62 10.80 -43.76
N THR A 61 21.06 9.63 -44.00
CA THR A 61 21.00 9.01 -45.34
C THR A 61 19.93 9.62 -46.23
N THR A 62 19.21 10.65 -45.77
CA THR A 62 18.25 11.36 -46.60
C THR A 62 18.40 12.86 -46.41
N SER A 63 18.34 13.60 -47.51
CA SER A 63 18.35 15.07 -47.59
C SER A 63 17.11 15.74 -46.95
N ALA A 64 16.38 15.03 -46.08
CA ALA A 64 15.20 15.52 -45.42
C ALA A 64 15.60 16.30 -44.16
N LYS A 65 15.21 17.58 -44.11
CA LYS A 65 15.32 18.44 -42.92
C LYS A 65 14.61 17.75 -41.74
N PRO A 66 15.27 17.51 -40.60
CA PRO A 66 14.59 16.87 -39.48
C PRO A 66 13.55 17.80 -38.86
N THR A 67 12.41 17.22 -38.48
CA THR A 67 11.26 17.95 -37.96
C THR A 67 11.49 18.32 -36.49
N ALA A 68 11.09 19.54 -36.10
CA ALA A 68 11.03 19.92 -34.69
C ALA A 68 10.08 18.96 -33.93
N LEU A 69 10.41 18.61 -32.68
CA LEU A 69 9.46 17.89 -31.82
C LEU A 69 8.25 18.78 -31.58
N THR A 70 7.06 18.22 -31.77
CA THR A 70 5.82 18.88 -31.36
C THR A 70 5.73 18.87 -29.83
N GLU A 71 5.09 19.89 -29.27
CA GLU A 71 4.78 19.93 -27.84
C GLU A 71 4.09 18.62 -27.40
N GLY A 72 4.56 18.03 -26.29
CA GLY A 72 4.07 16.74 -25.79
C GLY A 72 4.74 15.49 -26.40
N SER A 73 5.77 15.63 -27.23
CA SER A 73 6.52 14.48 -27.77
C SER A 73 7.31 13.73 -26.69
N THR A 74 7.27 12.40 -26.74
CA THR A 74 8.05 11.52 -25.85
C THR A 74 9.35 11.08 -26.54
N ILE A 75 10.49 11.28 -25.88
CA ILE A 75 11.77 10.72 -26.32
C ILE A 75 11.91 9.30 -25.75
N ALA A 76 12.19 8.32 -26.62
CA ALA A 76 12.34 6.93 -26.20
C ALA A 76 13.58 6.72 -25.31
N ASN A 77 13.53 5.70 -24.45
CA ASN A 77 14.63 5.35 -23.54
C ASN A 77 15.95 5.13 -24.29
N GLY A 78 17.07 5.62 -23.74
CA GLY A 78 18.40 5.52 -24.36
C GLY A 78 18.56 6.27 -25.68
N SER A 79 17.59 7.09 -26.08
CA SER A 79 17.64 7.85 -27.33
C SER A 79 18.12 9.27 -27.08
N SER A 80 18.94 9.77 -28.00
CA SER A 80 19.28 11.18 -28.07
C SER A 80 18.34 11.88 -29.06
N TYR A 81 17.85 13.07 -28.70
CA TYR A 81 17.19 13.96 -29.64
C TYR A 81 18.16 15.05 -30.07
N LEU A 82 18.18 15.38 -31.37
CA LEU A 82 18.95 16.46 -31.92
C LEU A 82 17.98 17.54 -32.41
N SER A 83 17.99 18.72 -31.81
CA SER A 83 17.26 19.87 -32.33
C SER A 83 18.16 20.74 -33.18
N TYR A 84 17.59 21.30 -34.22
CA TYR A 84 18.25 22.23 -35.11
C TYR A 84 17.95 23.65 -34.65
N GLY A 85 19.00 24.45 -34.43
CA GLY A 85 18.85 25.89 -34.26
C GLY A 85 18.26 26.46 -35.55
N VAL A 86 16.98 26.86 -35.52
CA VAL A 86 16.46 27.77 -36.55
C VAL A 86 17.04 29.13 -36.20
N GLN A 87 17.67 29.78 -37.19
CA GLN A 87 18.12 31.15 -37.03
C GLN A 87 16.91 32.01 -36.62
N ASN A 88 16.96 32.60 -35.41
CA ASN A 88 16.44 33.93 -35.04
C ASN A 88 16.11 33.99 -33.54
N ALA A 89 16.13 35.23 -33.05
CA ALA A 89 16.09 35.70 -31.66
C ALA A 89 14.89 35.25 -30.77
N ASP A 90 14.05 34.32 -31.22
CA ASP A 90 12.80 33.92 -30.57
C ASP A 90 12.69 32.41 -30.27
N SER A 91 13.76 31.62 -30.48
CA SER A 91 13.71 30.18 -30.20
C SER A 91 13.61 29.90 -28.71
N ARG A 92 12.48 29.34 -28.26
CA ARG A 92 12.28 28.78 -26.93
C ARG A 92 12.18 27.26 -27.02
N TYR A 93 12.94 26.56 -26.19
CA TYR A 93 12.89 25.10 -26.10
C TYR A 93 12.29 24.71 -24.76
N LEU A 94 11.23 23.90 -24.77
CA LEU A 94 10.60 23.35 -23.58
C LEU A 94 10.91 21.86 -23.51
N ILE A 95 11.55 21.42 -22.44
CA ILE A 95 11.95 20.03 -22.21
C ILE A 95 11.13 19.48 -21.04
N HIS A 96 10.28 18.50 -21.32
CA HIS A 96 9.56 17.75 -20.29
C HIS A 96 10.27 16.42 -20.01
N VAL A 97 10.83 16.27 -18.81
CA VAL A 97 11.43 15.00 -18.36
C VAL A 97 10.61 14.41 -17.23
N LYS A 98 10.15 13.16 -17.39
CA LYS A 98 9.33 12.46 -16.40
C LYS A 98 10.11 11.27 -15.82
N ASN A 99 10.35 11.28 -14.51
CA ASN A 99 11.10 10.29 -13.74
C ASN A 99 12.60 10.09 -14.07
N PRO A 100 13.41 11.13 -14.35
CA PRO A 100 14.84 10.95 -14.48
C PRO A 100 15.48 10.80 -13.08
N LYS A 101 16.42 9.86 -12.92
CA LYS A 101 17.31 9.83 -11.73
C LYS A 101 18.29 11.00 -11.75
N SER A 102 18.70 11.43 -12.95
CA SER A 102 19.50 12.61 -13.28
C SER A 102 19.29 12.92 -14.76
N VAL A 103 19.46 14.17 -15.18
CA VAL A 103 19.48 14.58 -16.58
C VAL A 103 20.84 15.20 -16.87
N THR A 104 21.60 14.61 -17.78
CA THR A 104 22.87 15.19 -18.25
C THR A 104 22.62 15.89 -19.58
N LEU A 105 22.85 17.20 -19.61
CA LEU A 105 22.88 17.97 -20.84
C LEU A 105 24.32 18.04 -21.33
N THR A 106 24.63 17.33 -22.41
CA THR A 106 25.97 17.38 -23.00
C THR A 106 25.98 18.42 -24.11
N TYR A 107 26.76 19.48 -23.91
CA TYR A 107 27.08 20.45 -24.95
C TYR A 107 28.46 20.14 -25.52
N GLN A 108 28.55 19.91 -26.82
CA GLN A 108 29.83 19.88 -27.54
C GLN A 108 29.81 20.91 -28.66
N GLY A 109 30.13 22.16 -28.32
CA GLY A 109 30.53 23.18 -29.30
C GLY A 109 32.04 23.32 -29.31
N ILE A 110 32.74 22.73 -30.29
CA ILE A 110 34.09 23.21 -30.64
C ILE A 110 33.89 24.37 -31.61
N MET A 111 34.04 25.59 -31.11
CA MET A 111 34.18 26.77 -31.96
C MET A 111 35.57 26.74 -32.61
N ASN A 112 35.66 26.33 -33.87
CA ASN A 112 36.82 26.63 -34.70
C ASN A 112 36.34 27.18 -36.04
N GLY A 113 36.07 28.48 -36.06
CA GLY A 113 35.99 29.24 -37.31
C GLY A 113 37.39 29.67 -37.72
N THR A 114 37.91 29.13 -38.82
CA THR A 114 39.09 29.71 -39.47
C THR A 114 38.61 30.76 -40.46
N VAL A 115 38.83 32.05 -40.18
CA VAL A 115 38.78 33.07 -41.22
C VAL A 115 40.15 33.10 -41.89
N LEU A 116 40.19 33.12 -43.23
CA LEU A 116 41.38 33.44 -44.00
C LEU A 116 41.70 34.94 -43.87
N ALA A 117 41.94 35.43 -42.65
CA ALA A 117 42.61 36.68 -42.31
C ALA A 117 42.79 36.70 -40.78
N SER A 118 44.02 36.98 -40.34
CA SER A 118 44.55 36.81 -38.99
C SER A 118 43.61 37.17 -37.82
N GLY A 119 43.35 36.19 -36.95
CA GLY A 119 42.86 36.39 -35.59
C GLY A 119 41.85 35.33 -35.16
N ASN A 120 42.11 34.64 -34.05
CA ASN A 120 41.09 33.85 -33.38
C ASN A 120 40.04 34.81 -32.82
N ILE A 121 38.82 34.79 -33.36
CA ILE A 121 37.69 35.57 -32.84
C ILE A 121 36.71 34.58 -32.20
N THR A 122 36.34 34.82 -30.95
CA THR A 122 35.18 34.20 -30.32
C THR A 122 33.94 34.97 -30.79
N GLY A 123 33.20 34.44 -31.76
CA GLY A 123 32.01 35.06 -32.31
C GLY A 123 31.26 34.11 -33.24
N GLU A 124 29.94 34.00 -33.04
CA GLU A 124 29.08 33.03 -33.73
C GLU A 124 29.08 33.25 -35.24
N THR A 125 29.26 32.17 -35.98
CA THR A 125 29.14 32.13 -37.43
C THR A 125 27.74 31.69 -37.84
N VAL A 126 27.23 32.22 -38.96
CA VAL A 126 25.96 31.77 -39.53
C VAL A 126 26.02 30.29 -39.92
N ARG A 127 25.03 29.51 -39.44
CA ARG A 127 24.85 28.03 -39.59
C ARG A 127 25.53 27.19 -38.50
N GLU A 128 25.23 27.51 -37.25
CA GLU A 128 25.64 26.69 -36.11
C GLU A 128 24.60 25.61 -35.79
N TRP A 129 25.12 24.44 -35.42
CA TRP A 129 24.33 23.28 -34.99
C TRP A 129 24.56 23.13 -33.49
N ILE A 130 23.60 23.57 -32.67
CA ILE A 130 23.61 23.26 -31.24
C ILE A 130 23.00 21.88 -31.09
N THR A 131 23.83 20.91 -30.70
CA THR A 131 23.35 19.59 -30.31
C THR A 131 23.15 19.58 -28.79
N PHE A 132 21.96 19.18 -28.34
CA PHE A 132 21.70 18.91 -26.93
C PHE A 132 21.12 17.50 -26.82
N GLY A 133 21.79 16.61 -26.10
CA GLY A 133 21.23 15.30 -25.74
C GLY A 133 20.60 15.37 -24.35
N ILE A 134 19.42 14.76 -24.18
CA ILE A 134 18.85 14.46 -22.87
C ILE A 134 18.97 12.95 -22.70
N GLU A 135 19.84 12.53 -21.80
CA GLU A 135 19.84 11.14 -21.33
C GLU A 135 18.94 11.06 -20.10
N SER A 136 17.78 10.40 -20.24
CA SER A 136 16.95 10.03 -19.10
C SER A 136 17.17 8.56 -18.79
N THR A 137 17.42 8.24 -17.52
CA THR A 137 17.40 6.85 -17.05
C THR A 137 16.03 6.22 -17.28
N ALA A 138 15.99 4.90 -17.46
CA ALA A 138 14.74 4.15 -17.59
C ALA A 138 13.78 4.46 -16.41
N PRO A 139 12.47 4.62 -16.68
CA PRO A 139 11.53 4.98 -15.64
C PRO A 139 11.38 3.84 -14.63
N LYS A 140 11.49 4.17 -13.35
CA LYS A 140 11.27 3.22 -12.24
C LYS A 140 9.82 3.24 -11.79
N TYR A 141 9.33 2.10 -11.31
CA TYR A 141 8.01 1.96 -10.72
C TYR A 141 8.12 1.84 -9.20
N TYR A 142 7.40 2.68 -8.48
CA TYR A 142 7.41 2.77 -7.03
C TYR A 142 6.10 2.25 -6.47
N ILE A 143 6.16 1.20 -5.66
CA ILE A 143 5.01 0.61 -4.97
C ILE A 143 5.25 0.78 -3.48
N ALA A 144 4.36 1.44 -2.75
CA ALA A 144 4.59 1.79 -1.36
C ALA A 144 3.31 1.79 -0.52
N GLY A 145 3.51 1.60 0.77
CA GLY A 145 2.45 1.40 1.73
C GLY A 145 2.89 1.57 3.17
N LYS A 146 1.95 1.31 4.08
CA LYS A 146 2.23 1.23 5.52
C LYS A 146 1.52 0.03 6.13
N VAL A 147 2.18 -0.61 7.09
CA VAL A 147 1.52 -1.51 8.04
C VAL A 147 1.19 -0.70 9.29
N PHE A 148 -0.04 -0.74 9.77
CA PHE A 148 -0.51 0.12 10.87
C PHE A 148 -1.33 -0.63 11.89
N ASN A 149 -1.26 -0.17 13.14
CA ASN A 149 -2.07 -0.66 14.24
C ASN A 149 -3.45 -0.01 14.17
N ASP A 150 -4.39 -0.74 13.56
CA ASP A 150 -5.79 -0.36 13.46
C ASP A 150 -6.46 -0.56 14.83
N THR A 151 -6.51 0.53 15.60
CA THR A 151 -6.99 0.50 16.99
C THR A 151 -8.51 0.54 17.05
N ASN A 152 -9.14 1.17 16.07
CA ASN A 152 -10.59 1.34 16.01
C ASN A 152 -11.29 0.29 15.11
N LYS A 153 -10.50 -0.56 14.42
CA LYS A 153 -10.93 -1.70 13.61
C LYS A 153 -11.72 -1.29 12.37
N ASN A 154 -11.45 -0.12 11.80
CA ASN A 154 -12.19 0.42 10.65
C ASN A 154 -11.56 0.08 9.29
N ALA A 155 -10.43 -0.63 9.27
CA ALA A 155 -9.68 -1.00 8.07
C ALA A 155 -9.13 0.18 7.25
N GLN A 156 -8.97 1.35 7.86
CA GLN A 156 -8.44 2.56 7.25
C GLN A 156 -7.32 3.13 8.13
N LEU A 157 -6.25 3.60 7.50
CA LEU A 157 -5.16 4.26 8.24
C LEU A 157 -5.63 5.65 8.70
N ASP A 158 -5.87 5.80 10.01
CA ASP A 158 -6.23 7.08 10.61
C ASP A 158 -5.01 7.84 11.14
N ALA A 159 -5.15 9.16 11.30
CA ALA A 159 -4.05 10.05 11.72
C ALA A 159 -3.44 9.71 13.10
N ASN A 160 -4.21 9.05 13.97
CA ASN A 160 -3.78 8.69 15.32
C ASN A 160 -3.24 7.26 15.43
N GLU A 161 -3.16 6.53 14.30
CA GLU A 161 -2.74 5.14 14.30
C GLU A 161 -1.25 5.01 14.00
N SER A 162 -0.57 4.23 14.84
CA SER A 162 0.87 4.04 14.74
C SER A 162 1.22 3.01 13.68
N GLY A 163 2.36 3.19 13.02
CA GLY A 163 2.92 2.15 12.17
C GLY A 163 3.38 0.92 12.95
N ILE A 164 3.34 -0.24 12.31
CA ILE A 164 3.85 -1.51 12.85
C ILE A 164 5.16 -1.84 12.16
N ALA A 165 6.24 -1.89 12.95
CA ALA A 165 7.56 -2.28 12.49
C ALA A 165 7.71 -3.80 12.44
N GLY A 166 8.51 -4.30 11.49
CA GLY A 166 8.89 -5.72 11.48
C GLY A 166 7.95 -6.65 10.72
N ALA A 167 6.83 -6.16 10.18
CA ALA A 167 5.95 -6.96 9.34
C ALA A 167 6.65 -7.29 8.02
N ARG A 168 6.48 -8.51 7.51
CA ARG A 168 7.12 -8.95 6.26
C ARG A 168 6.17 -8.72 5.10
N ILE A 169 6.59 -7.96 4.09
CA ILE A 169 5.80 -7.70 2.88
C ILE A 169 6.53 -8.30 1.68
N ALA A 170 5.83 -9.05 0.84
CA ALA A 170 6.34 -9.59 -0.42
C ALA A 170 5.55 -9.05 -1.61
N LEU A 171 6.27 -8.66 -2.67
CA LEU A 171 5.67 -8.35 -3.97
C LEU A 171 5.73 -9.61 -4.86
N THR A 172 4.59 -10.15 -5.26
CA THR A 172 4.48 -11.45 -5.92
C THR A 172 3.72 -11.39 -7.23
N ASP A 173 3.79 -12.46 -8.01
CA ASP A 173 2.97 -12.69 -9.21
C ASP A 173 1.53 -13.16 -8.90
N CYS A 174 1.06 -12.97 -7.66
CA CYS A 174 -0.19 -13.50 -7.10
C CYS A 174 -0.27 -15.03 -6.97
N ASN A 175 0.72 -15.79 -7.46
CA ASN A 175 0.83 -17.24 -7.29
C ASN A 175 1.89 -17.63 -6.25
N GLY A 176 2.36 -16.65 -5.46
CA GLY A 176 3.33 -16.84 -4.38
C GLY A 176 4.79 -16.75 -4.82
N LYS A 177 5.10 -16.49 -6.10
CA LYS A 177 6.47 -16.25 -6.55
C LYS A 177 6.82 -14.78 -6.38
N ASN A 178 7.90 -14.49 -5.66
CA ASN A 178 8.42 -13.13 -5.53
C ASN A 178 8.90 -12.58 -6.88
N LEU A 179 8.55 -11.33 -7.16
CA LEU A 179 9.03 -10.61 -8.32
C LEU A 179 10.45 -10.08 -8.11
N ALA A 180 11.20 -9.97 -9.20
CA ALA A 180 12.46 -9.24 -9.20
C ALA A 180 12.18 -7.74 -8.96
N VAL A 181 13.02 -7.13 -8.14
CA VAL A 181 12.97 -5.70 -7.82
C VAL A 181 14.34 -5.08 -8.14
N GLY A 182 14.37 -3.76 -8.27
CA GLY A 182 15.59 -3.02 -8.56
C GLY A 182 16.60 -3.08 -7.41
N ASN A 183 17.86 -2.79 -7.72
CA ASN A 183 19.01 -2.92 -6.81
C ASN A 183 18.91 -2.16 -5.47
N ASN A 184 18.03 -1.17 -5.36
CA ASN A 184 17.79 -0.40 -4.13
C ASN A 184 16.58 -0.91 -3.32
N SER A 185 16.06 -2.09 -3.63
CA SER A 185 14.88 -2.67 -3.01
C SER A 185 15.12 -4.14 -2.67
N ALA A 186 14.60 -4.58 -1.52
CA ALA A 186 14.55 -6.01 -1.17
C ALA A 186 13.15 -6.58 -1.47
N ASN A 187 13.07 -7.87 -1.80
CA ASN A 187 11.81 -8.60 -1.90
C ASN A 187 11.97 -10.06 -1.44
N PRO A 188 11.39 -10.45 -0.30
CA PRO A 188 10.51 -9.65 0.58
C PRO A 188 11.26 -8.49 1.25
N THR A 189 10.49 -7.50 1.71
CA THR A 189 10.98 -6.42 2.57
C THR A 189 10.31 -6.51 3.94
N THR A 190 10.75 -5.66 4.87
CA THR A 190 10.20 -5.54 6.22
C THR A 190 9.78 -4.11 6.48
N SER A 191 8.62 -3.90 7.12
CA SER A 191 8.13 -2.56 7.45
C SER A 191 9.07 -1.86 8.44
N ALA A 192 9.29 -0.57 8.20
CA ALA A 192 10.13 0.30 9.03
C ALA A 192 9.44 0.68 10.35
N ALA A 193 10.14 1.44 11.20
CA ALA A 193 9.64 1.90 12.50
C ALA A 193 8.29 2.65 12.41
N ASP A 194 8.06 3.38 11.32
CA ASP A 194 6.82 4.12 11.05
C ASP A 194 5.78 3.30 10.27
N GLY A 195 6.00 1.99 10.14
CA GLY A 195 5.19 1.05 9.36
C GLY A 195 5.46 1.08 7.85
N GLY A 196 6.29 1.99 7.36
CA GLY A 196 6.52 2.18 5.93
C GLY A 196 7.20 1.00 5.27
N TYR A 197 6.79 0.69 4.04
CA TYR A 197 7.50 -0.23 3.16
C TYR A 197 7.42 0.24 1.70
N SER A 198 8.37 -0.19 0.88
CA SER A 198 8.39 0.15 -0.55
C SER A 198 9.10 -0.88 -1.40
N PHE A 199 8.68 -0.98 -2.65
CA PHE A 199 9.35 -1.69 -3.73
C PHE A 199 9.66 -0.73 -4.87
N VAL A 200 10.84 -0.88 -5.44
CA VAL A 200 11.26 -0.17 -6.65
C VAL A 200 11.50 -1.20 -7.74
N LEU A 201 10.86 -1.06 -8.90
CA LEU A 201 11.08 -1.93 -10.05
C LEU A 201 11.76 -1.12 -11.15
N ASP A 202 12.84 -1.67 -11.71
CA ASP A 202 13.55 -1.07 -12.85
C ASP A 202 12.83 -1.33 -14.19
N SER A 203 11.92 -2.30 -14.22
CA SER A 203 11.07 -2.62 -15.36
C SER A 203 9.77 -3.31 -14.92
N LEU A 204 8.74 -3.27 -15.77
CA LEU A 204 7.51 -4.01 -15.49
C LEU A 204 7.70 -5.52 -15.68
N PRO A 205 7.09 -6.36 -14.82
CA PRO A 205 6.99 -7.79 -15.06
C PRO A 205 6.12 -8.09 -16.31
N THR A 206 6.34 -9.26 -16.92
CA THR A 206 5.53 -9.72 -18.07
C THR A 206 4.03 -9.76 -17.73
N ASN A 207 3.69 -10.32 -16.56
CA ASN A 207 2.34 -10.22 -16.01
C ASN A 207 2.25 -8.98 -15.13
N LYS A 208 1.41 -8.01 -15.53
CA LYS A 208 1.22 -6.75 -14.82
C LYS A 208 0.27 -6.86 -13.62
N ASN A 209 -0.43 -7.99 -13.47
CA ASN A 209 -1.21 -8.27 -12.28
C ASN A 209 -0.30 -8.88 -11.22
N VAL A 210 -0.09 -8.13 -10.14
CA VAL A 210 0.84 -8.44 -9.06
C VAL A 210 0.12 -8.34 -7.72
N CYS A 211 0.66 -8.99 -6.70
CA CYS A 211 0.08 -8.98 -5.36
C CYS A 211 1.10 -8.58 -4.32
N LEU A 212 0.74 -7.62 -3.46
CA LEU A 212 1.42 -7.38 -2.20
C LEU A 212 0.85 -8.37 -1.18
N VAL A 213 1.72 -9.13 -0.52
CA VAL A 213 1.34 -10.12 0.49
C VAL A 213 2.04 -9.80 1.79
N GLU A 214 1.26 -9.62 2.84
CA GLU A 214 1.77 -9.42 4.20
C GLU A 214 1.91 -10.74 4.96
N THR A 215 2.84 -10.76 5.89
CA THR A 215 2.88 -11.72 6.99
C THR A 215 3.02 -10.95 8.30
N ASN A 216 2.03 -11.11 9.17
CA ASN A 216 1.91 -10.38 10.42
C ASN A 216 3.08 -10.63 11.35
N THR A 217 3.30 -9.67 12.24
CA THR A 217 4.20 -9.85 13.38
C THR A 217 3.51 -10.59 14.52
N PRO A 218 4.26 -11.30 15.40
CA PRO A 218 3.66 -12.00 16.53
C PRO A 218 2.84 -11.11 17.50
N ASN A 219 3.16 -9.82 17.58
CA ASN A 219 2.50 -8.87 18.47
C ASN A 219 1.17 -8.32 17.89
N TYR A 220 0.99 -8.41 16.57
CA TYR A 220 -0.18 -7.93 15.85
C TYR A 220 -0.79 -9.04 14.98
N PRO A 221 -1.29 -10.13 15.59
CA PRO A 221 -1.68 -11.33 14.87
C PRO A 221 -3.09 -11.26 14.24
N SER A 222 -3.78 -10.13 14.36
CA SER A 222 -5.20 -10.01 14.00
C SER A 222 -5.40 -9.02 12.86
N ASP A 223 -5.83 -9.53 11.71
CA ASP A 223 -6.01 -8.77 10.48
C ASP A 223 -7.28 -7.89 10.55
N THR A 224 -7.13 -6.58 10.31
CA THR A 224 -8.28 -5.68 10.04
C THR A 224 -8.39 -5.30 8.57
N THR A 225 -7.34 -5.58 7.78
CA THR A 225 -7.37 -5.57 6.31
C THR A 225 -6.91 -6.92 5.79
N LYS A 226 -7.21 -7.25 4.52
CA LYS A 226 -6.70 -8.51 3.95
C LYS A 226 -5.18 -8.44 3.83
N ASN A 227 -4.49 -9.53 4.19
CA ASN A 227 -3.04 -9.71 3.99
C ASN A 227 -2.62 -9.85 2.52
N THR A 228 -3.51 -9.54 1.58
CA THR A 228 -3.20 -9.54 0.15
C THR A 228 -3.91 -8.39 -0.56
N ILE A 229 -3.12 -7.56 -1.26
CA ILE A 229 -3.60 -6.47 -2.12
C ILE A 229 -3.20 -6.79 -3.55
N ALA A 230 -4.18 -6.96 -4.43
CA ALA A 230 -3.96 -7.12 -5.87
C ALA A 230 -3.80 -5.75 -6.55
N LEU A 231 -2.82 -5.64 -7.43
CA LEU A 231 -2.48 -4.43 -8.18
C LEU A 231 -2.32 -4.76 -9.67
N THR A 232 -2.80 -3.87 -10.54
CA THR A 232 -2.51 -3.92 -11.98
C THR A 232 -1.56 -2.78 -12.34
N LEU A 233 -0.35 -3.15 -12.76
CA LEU A 233 0.67 -2.19 -13.18
C LEU A 233 0.41 -1.70 -14.63
N ALA A 234 0.78 -0.46 -14.93
CA ALA A 234 0.57 0.18 -16.22
C ALA A 234 1.86 0.86 -16.68
N SER A 235 2.10 0.88 -18.00
CA SER A 235 3.35 1.40 -18.57
C SER A 235 3.52 2.91 -18.42
N ASP A 236 2.43 3.64 -18.19
CA ASP A 236 2.35 5.09 -18.09
C ASP A 236 2.13 5.61 -16.65
N LYS A 237 1.98 4.69 -15.68
CA LYS A 237 1.84 4.98 -14.24
C LYS A 237 3.02 4.42 -13.46
N TYR A 238 3.69 5.28 -12.71
CA TYR A 238 4.96 4.95 -12.05
C TYR A 238 4.90 5.00 -10.53
N GLU A 239 3.81 5.49 -9.95
CA GLU A 239 3.60 5.54 -8.50
C GLU A 239 2.34 4.78 -8.10
N TYR A 240 2.51 3.87 -7.15
CA TYR A 240 1.50 3.01 -6.56
C TYR A 240 1.60 3.16 -5.04
N LYS A 241 1.09 4.29 -4.54
CA LYS A 241 1.11 4.67 -3.12
C LYS A 241 -0.18 4.22 -2.43
N ASN A 242 -0.17 4.29 -1.09
CA ASN A 242 -1.33 4.05 -0.22
C ASN A 242 -1.88 2.62 -0.27
N HIS A 243 -0.99 1.63 -0.40
CA HIS A 243 -1.35 0.23 -0.24
C HIS A 243 -1.10 -0.14 1.22
N HIS A 244 -2.10 0.02 2.08
CA HIS A 244 -1.91 -0.16 3.52
C HIS A 244 -2.40 -1.52 4.00
N PHE A 245 -1.72 -2.05 5.01
CA PHE A 245 -2.18 -3.21 5.76
C PHE A 245 -2.47 -2.80 7.21
N GLY A 246 -3.70 -3.03 7.66
CA GLY A 246 -4.14 -2.83 9.03
C GLY A 246 -4.15 -4.14 9.79
N ASP A 247 -3.51 -4.12 10.96
CA ASP A 247 -3.49 -5.19 11.94
C ASP A 247 -3.83 -4.64 13.33
N THR A 248 -4.19 -5.53 14.25
CA THR A 248 -4.39 -5.16 15.65
C THR A 248 -3.80 -6.18 16.61
N THR A 249 -3.65 -5.76 17.87
CA THR A 249 -3.10 -6.60 18.93
C THR A 249 -4.06 -7.73 19.31
N LYS A 250 -3.56 -8.77 19.97
CA LYS A 250 -4.40 -9.83 20.52
C LYS A 250 -5.37 -9.30 21.58
N GLU A 251 -4.93 -8.30 22.35
CA GLU A 251 -5.71 -7.65 23.40
C GLU A 251 -6.87 -6.82 22.83
N ASN A 252 -6.68 -6.21 21.65
CA ASN A 252 -7.75 -5.53 20.92
C ASN A 252 -8.60 -6.54 20.11
N GLY A 253 -8.97 -7.65 20.76
CA GLY A 253 -9.52 -8.84 20.12
C GLY A 253 -10.66 -8.57 19.14
N LEU A 254 -10.60 -9.18 17.95
CA LEU A 254 -11.65 -9.12 16.94
C LEU A 254 -12.85 -9.99 17.30
N LEU A 255 -12.63 -11.07 18.05
CA LEU A 255 -13.66 -11.92 18.63
C LEU A 255 -13.85 -11.57 20.10
N VAL A 256 -15.03 -11.04 20.43
CA VAL A 256 -15.43 -10.76 21.82
C VAL A 256 -16.41 -11.82 22.28
N LEU A 257 -16.18 -12.38 23.47
CA LEU A 257 -17.07 -13.35 24.11
C LEU A 257 -17.66 -12.75 25.40
N GLU A 258 -18.99 -12.74 25.49
CA GLU A 258 -19.73 -12.33 26.69
C GLU A 258 -20.54 -13.52 27.21
N LYS A 259 -20.25 -13.97 28.44
CA LYS A 259 -20.95 -15.10 29.08
C LYS A 259 -21.97 -14.60 30.10
N TYR A 260 -23.21 -14.98 29.90
CA TYR A 260 -24.34 -14.69 30.80
C TYR A 260 -24.85 -15.98 31.42
N HIS A 261 -25.39 -15.87 32.64
CA HIS A 261 -26.00 -17.00 33.31
C HIS A 261 -27.17 -16.57 34.21
N GLN A 262 -28.09 -17.49 34.49
CA GLN A 262 -29.20 -17.28 35.41
C GLN A 262 -29.68 -18.59 36.02
N ILE A 263 -30.04 -18.56 37.30
CA ILE A 263 -30.74 -19.68 37.95
C ILE A 263 -32.18 -19.78 37.39
N VAL A 264 -32.55 -20.97 36.94
CA VAL A 264 -33.87 -21.30 36.38
C VAL A 264 -34.52 -22.47 37.12
N ASP A 265 -35.84 -22.62 36.98
CA ASP A 265 -36.54 -23.78 37.50
C ASP A 265 -36.03 -25.07 36.82
N CYS A 266 -35.71 -26.06 37.63
CA CYS A 266 -35.23 -27.35 37.14
C CYS A 266 -36.30 -28.18 36.45
N ASN A 267 -37.57 -27.97 36.78
CA ASN A 267 -38.68 -28.70 36.16
C ASN A 267 -39.04 -28.13 34.79
N THR A 268 -38.81 -26.83 34.58
CA THR A 268 -39.13 -26.10 33.33
C THR A 268 -37.93 -25.32 32.79
N PRO A 269 -36.79 -25.98 32.50
CA PRO A 269 -35.59 -25.30 32.03
C PRO A 269 -35.80 -24.64 30.65
N SER A 270 -35.56 -23.34 30.56
CA SER A 270 -35.73 -22.58 29.32
C SER A 270 -34.39 -22.02 28.83
N LEU A 271 -34.10 -22.22 27.53
CA LEU A 271 -32.98 -21.53 26.88
C LEU A 271 -33.25 -20.03 26.68
N ARG A 272 -34.52 -19.61 26.76
CA ARG A 272 -34.95 -18.20 26.63
C ARG A 272 -34.86 -17.41 27.93
N ALA A 273 -34.43 -18.03 29.03
CA ALA A 273 -34.39 -17.38 30.33
C ALA A 273 -33.55 -16.08 30.34
N LEU A 274 -32.58 -15.97 29.43
CA LEU A 274 -31.65 -14.84 29.31
C LEU A 274 -32.03 -13.82 28.22
N ASP A 275 -33.20 -13.97 27.57
CA ASP A 275 -33.64 -13.05 26.51
C ASP A 275 -33.88 -11.62 27.04
N GLY A 276 -34.16 -11.45 28.33
CA GLY A 276 -34.36 -10.16 29.01
C GLY A 276 -33.11 -9.45 29.55
N GLY A 277 -31.91 -10.00 29.32
CA GLY A 277 -30.65 -9.42 29.83
C GLY A 277 -30.04 -10.16 31.03
N PHE A 278 -28.91 -9.65 31.54
CA PHE A 278 -28.18 -10.25 32.65
C PHE A 278 -28.99 -10.20 33.96
N VAL A 279 -29.18 -11.35 34.60
CA VAL A 279 -29.73 -11.43 35.95
C VAL A 279 -28.66 -11.99 36.88
N GLN A 280 -28.08 -11.12 37.71
CA GLN A 280 -27.14 -11.56 38.75
C GLN A 280 -27.88 -12.50 39.70
N SER A 281 -27.49 -13.77 39.71
CA SER A 281 -28.05 -14.77 40.61
C SER A 281 -26.93 -15.33 41.48
N VAL A 282 -27.09 -15.21 42.80
CA VAL A 282 -26.10 -15.69 43.77
C VAL A 282 -26.38 -17.16 44.07
N LEU A 283 -25.39 -18.01 43.86
CA LEU A 283 -25.43 -19.45 44.13
C LEU A 283 -25.31 -19.67 45.65
N THR A 284 -26.42 -19.88 46.34
CA THR A 284 -26.49 -19.68 47.80
C THR A 284 -26.51 -20.94 48.69
N ALA A 285 -26.69 -22.16 48.17
CA ALA A 285 -26.89 -23.34 49.02
C ALA A 285 -25.96 -24.53 48.70
N LYS A 286 -25.14 -24.96 49.69
CA LYS A 286 -24.32 -26.18 49.61
C LYS A 286 -25.19 -27.43 49.56
N GLY A 287 -24.80 -28.41 48.75
CA GLY A 287 -25.51 -29.69 48.61
C GLY A 287 -26.84 -29.62 47.85
N GLN A 288 -27.32 -28.44 47.45
CA GLN A 288 -28.52 -28.29 46.62
C GLN A 288 -28.18 -28.20 45.13
N THR A 289 -28.97 -28.89 44.31
CA THR A 289 -28.91 -28.77 42.84
C THR A 289 -29.64 -27.53 42.39
N GLN A 290 -28.97 -26.72 41.58
CA GLN A 290 -29.57 -25.57 40.90
C GLN A 290 -29.46 -25.77 39.39
N CYS A 291 -30.49 -25.37 38.66
CA CYS A 291 -30.43 -25.35 37.21
C CYS A 291 -29.97 -23.96 36.77
N ILE A 292 -28.94 -23.92 35.94
CA ILE A 292 -28.38 -22.67 35.43
C ILE A 292 -28.52 -22.66 33.92
N ALA A 293 -29.19 -21.63 33.40
CA ALA A 293 -29.16 -21.31 31.98
C ALA A 293 -27.94 -20.46 31.68
N TYR A 294 -27.28 -20.74 30.56
CA TYR A 294 -26.14 -20.00 30.05
C TYR A 294 -26.42 -19.50 28.63
N ARG A 295 -25.90 -18.31 28.35
CA ARG A 295 -25.80 -17.75 27.00
C ARG A 295 -24.41 -17.18 26.81
N ILE A 296 -23.66 -17.68 25.83
CA ILE A 296 -22.38 -17.10 25.42
C ILE A 296 -22.62 -16.37 24.10
N LYS A 297 -22.48 -15.05 24.11
CA LYS A 297 -22.52 -14.22 22.91
C LYS A 297 -21.10 -14.09 22.37
N ALA A 298 -20.91 -14.49 21.12
CA ALA A 298 -19.72 -14.24 20.34
C ALA A 298 -19.99 -13.09 19.37
N SER A 299 -19.09 -12.11 19.28
CA SER A 299 -19.25 -10.95 18.40
C SER A 299 -17.97 -10.69 17.63
N ASN A 300 -18.10 -10.53 16.31
CA ASN A 300 -17.05 -9.99 15.47
C ASN A 300 -17.08 -8.46 15.52
N THR A 301 -16.00 -7.86 16.01
CA THR A 301 -15.84 -6.40 16.06
C THR A 301 -15.01 -5.86 14.90
N GLY A 302 -14.46 -6.73 14.05
CA GLY A 302 -13.64 -6.36 12.90
C GLY A 302 -14.44 -6.22 11.60
N THR A 303 -13.78 -5.67 10.59
CA THR A 303 -14.26 -5.47 9.21
C THR A 303 -14.13 -6.71 8.32
N LEU A 304 -13.32 -7.68 8.73
CA LEU A 304 -13.16 -8.96 8.04
C LEU A 304 -14.06 -10.03 8.66
N PRO A 305 -14.52 -11.02 7.88
CA PRO A 305 -15.17 -12.19 8.45
C PRO A 305 -14.20 -12.96 9.34
N LEU A 306 -14.70 -13.50 10.45
CA LEU A 306 -13.95 -14.45 11.27
C LEU A 306 -14.34 -15.86 10.85
N ASP A 307 -13.40 -16.59 10.28
CA ASP A 307 -13.60 -17.96 9.85
C ASP A 307 -13.20 -18.96 10.94
N ARG A 308 -13.88 -20.11 10.94
CA ARG A 308 -13.61 -21.24 11.85
C ARG A 308 -13.64 -20.86 13.33
N VAL A 309 -14.53 -19.96 13.71
CA VAL A 309 -14.81 -19.62 15.11
C VAL A 309 -15.28 -20.87 15.85
N VAL A 310 -14.69 -21.12 17.01
CA VAL A 310 -15.09 -22.21 17.92
C VAL A 310 -15.27 -21.62 19.31
N ILE A 311 -16.48 -21.74 19.86
CA ILE A 311 -16.74 -21.42 21.26
C ILE A 311 -16.53 -22.69 22.07
N THR A 312 -15.75 -22.62 23.15
CA THR A 312 -15.51 -23.74 24.06
C THR A 312 -15.74 -23.28 25.50
N ASP A 313 -16.51 -24.05 26.26
CA ASP A 313 -16.76 -23.80 27.68
C ASP A 313 -16.56 -25.09 28.48
N LYS A 314 -15.58 -25.07 29.40
CA LYS A 314 -15.32 -26.18 30.30
C LYS A 314 -16.17 -26.01 31.56
N LEU A 315 -17.11 -26.93 31.76
CA LEU A 315 -18.01 -26.88 32.90
C LEU A 315 -17.24 -27.19 34.20
N PRO A 316 -17.47 -26.45 35.30
CA PRO A 316 -16.79 -26.68 36.57
C PRO A 316 -17.02 -28.11 37.08
N ASN A 317 -15.94 -28.86 37.28
CA ASN A 317 -15.94 -30.11 38.03
C ASN A 317 -14.65 -30.18 38.84
N ASP A 318 -14.67 -29.57 40.03
CA ASP A 318 -13.52 -29.45 40.92
C ASP A 318 -13.87 -29.96 42.32
N ARG A 319 -12.99 -29.79 43.32
CA ARG A 319 -13.24 -30.28 44.68
C ARG A 319 -14.46 -29.66 45.35
N GLY A 320 -14.86 -28.44 44.96
CA GLY A 320 -15.96 -27.71 45.58
C GLY A 320 -17.23 -27.65 44.73
N ARG A 321 -17.16 -27.94 43.43
CA ARG A 321 -18.27 -27.73 42.49
C ARG A 321 -18.40 -28.86 41.50
N ILE A 322 -19.63 -29.15 41.09
CA ILE A 322 -19.92 -30.00 39.93
C ILE A 322 -21.01 -29.35 39.08
N SER A 323 -20.77 -29.30 37.78
CA SER A 323 -21.67 -28.77 36.78
C SER A 323 -21.81 -29.78 35.66
N THR A 324 -23.01 -30.34 35.49
CA THR A 324 -23.30 -31.31 34.43
C THR A 324 -24.23 -30.69 33.40
N LEU A 325 -23.97 -30.94 32.13
CA LEU A 325 -24.81 -30.44 31.05
C LEU A 325 -26.18 -31.12 31.09
N ARG A 326 -27.26 -30.36 30.89
CA ARG A 326 -28.59 -30.93 30.68
C ARG A 326 -28.79 -31.31 29.23
N ALA A 327 -29.33 -32.51 29.02
CA ALA A 327 -29.71 -32.98 27.69
C ALA A 327 -31.00 -32.32 27.16
N THR A 328 -31.87 -31.84 28.06
CA THR A 328 -33.18 -31.27 27.69
C THR A 328 -33.43 -29.93 28.41
N PRO A 329 -33.76 -28.85 27.67
CA PRO A 329 -33.64 -28.73 26.21
C PRO A 329 -32.19 -28.85 25.75
N MET A 330 -31.97 -29.38 24.54
CA MET A 330 -30.64 -29.52 23.96
C MET A 330 -29.97 -28.16 23.76
N ALA A 331 -28.65 -28.10 23.91
CA ALA A 331 -27.89 -26.89 23.64
C ALA A 331 -28.03 -26.46 22.18
N LYS A 332 -28.05 -25.15 21.92
CA LYS A 332 -28.24 -24.58 20.59
C LYS A 332 -27.23 -23.48 20.28
N LEU A 333 -26.73 -23.46 19.05
CA LEU A 333 -25.98 -22.36 18.46
C LEU A 333 -26.89 -21.57 17.49
N CYS A 334 -26.98 -20.27 17.67
CA CYS A 334 -27.73 -19.36 16.80
C CYS A 334 -26.75 -18.36 16.17
N ILE A 335 -26.72 -18.27 14.84
CA ILE A 335 -25.90 -17.28 14.12
C ILE A 335 -26.84 -16.19 13.61
N GLY A 336 -26.53 -14.93 13.94
CA GLY A 336 -27.22 -13.77 13.41
C GLY A 336 -28.50 -13.32 14.12
N GLY A 337 -28.86 -13.95 15.24
CA GLY A 337 -30.12 -13.64 15.90
C GLY A 337 -30.25 -14.23 17.31
N VAL A 338 -31.42 -14.01 17.89
CA VAL A 338 -31.82 -14.61 19.17
C VAL A 338 -32.20 -16.09 18.98
N LEU A 339 -32.57 -16.76 20.06
CA LEU A 339 -33.07 -18.14 19.97
C LEU A 339 -34.33 -18.19 19.09
N ASP A 340 -34.24 -18.88 17.95
CA ASP A 340 -35.32 -19.11 16.99
C ASP A 340 -35.21 -20.52 16.35
N ASP A 341 -36.00 -20.75 15.30
CA ASP A 341 -36.05 -22.05 14.61
C ASP A 341 -34.85 -22.30 13.69
N HIS A 342 -34.02 -21.28 13.43
CA HIS A 342 -32.79 -21.40 12.63
C HIS A 342 -31.58 -21.82 13.47
N CYS A 343 -31.70 -21.85 14.80
CA CYS A 343 -30.64 -22.29 15.68
C CYS A 343 -30.37 -23.80 15.58
N SER A 344 -29.09 -24.15 15.43
CA SER A 344 -28.62 -25.52 15.28
C SER A 344 -28.22 -26.15 16.62
N ASP A 345 -28.77 -27.33 16.92
CA ASP A 345 -28.30 -28.20 17.99
C ASP A 345 -27.17 -29.14 17.52
N THR A 346 -27.15 -29.51 16.23
CA THR A 346 -26.13 -30.38 15.64
C THR A 346 -24.75 -29.74 15.57
N GLN A 347 -24.68 -28.41 15.53
CA GLN A 347 -23.44 -27.62 15.61
C GLN A 347 -22.86 -27.54 17.02
N VAL A 348 -23.56 -28.00 18.05
CA VAL A 348 -23.04 -28.04 19.42
C VAL A 348 -22.64 -29.47 19.78
N LYS A 349 -21.43 -29.64 20.31
CA LYS A 349 -20.85 -30.91 20.72
C LYS A 349 -20.45 -30.86 22.18
N VAL A 350 -20.35 -32.05 22.76
CA VAL A 350 -20.05 -32.25 24.17
C VAL A 350 -19.00 -33.34 24.27
N SER A 351 -17.93 -33.06 25.01
CA SER A 351 -16.94 -34.05 25.40
C SER A 351 -17.00 -34.24 26.90
N THR A 352 -17.09 -35.49 27.34
CA THR A 352 -17.08 -35.86 28.76
C THR A 352 -15.87 -36.73 29.04
N ASP A 353 -14.95 -36.20 29.85
CA ASP A 353 -13.83 -36.97 30.41
C ASP A 353 -14.18 -37.28 31.87
N SER A 354 -14.08 -38.56 32.25
CA SER A 354 -14.34 -39.05 33.61
C SER A 354 -13.45 -38.36 34.66
N ASN A 355 -12.29 -37.84 34.28
CA ASN A 355 -11.33 -37.17 35.15
C ASN A 355 -11.27 -35.65 34.94
N ALA A 356 -11.57 -35.14 33.74
CA ALA A 356 -11.43 -33.72 33.40
C ALA A 356 -12.74 -32.91 33.36
N GLY A 357 -13.91 -33.56 33.49
CA GLY A 357 -15.23 -32.92 33.48
C GLY A 357 -15.85 -32.80 32.09
N THR A 358 -16.99 -32.11 32.01
CA THR A 358 -17.74 -31.91 30.77
C THR A 358 -17.28 -30.62 30.08
N THR A 359 -17.00 -30.69 28.78
CA THR A 359 -16.72 -29.53 27.94
C THR A 359 -17.76 -29.44 26.84
N ILE A 360 -18.41 -28.29 26.71
CA ILE A 360 -19.31 -27.97 25.59
C ILE A 360 -18.56 -27.11 24.59
N TYR A 361 -18.71 -27.40 23.31
CA TYR A 361 -18.05 -26.65 22.25
C TYR A 361 -18.86 -26.64 20.96
N THR A 362 -18.62 -25.67 20.09
CA THR A 362 -19.26 -25.61 18.77
C THR A 362 -18.40 -26.31 17.72
N GLN A 363 -19.04 -26.79 16.65
CA GLN A 363 -18.34 -27.00 15.38
C GLN A 363 -17.84 -25.64 14.85
N PRO A 364 -16.78 -25.61 14.02
CA PRO A 364 -16.32 -24.37 13.42
C PRO A 364 -17.44 -23.69 12.63
N PHE A 365 -17.62 -22.38 12.84
CA PHE A 365 -18.56 -21.55 12.10
C PHE A 365 -17.91 -20.22 11.68
N THR A 366 -18.59 -19.43 10.86
CA THR A 366 -18.10 -18.12 10.42
C THR A 366 -18.97 -17.01 11.00
N LEU A 367 -18.34 -15.91 11.41
CA LEU A 367 -19.01 -14.66 11.73
C LEU A 367 -18.75 -13.65 10.62
N ALA A 368 -19.82 -13.00 10.16
CA ALA A 368 -19.72 -11.92 9.19
C ALA A 368 -18.98 -10.70 9.78
N PRO A 369 -18.50 -9.75 8.95
CA PRO A 369 -17.98 -8.46 9.41
C PRO A 369 -18.93 -7.72 10.35
N SER A 370 -18.37 -6.90 11.23
CA SER A 370 -19.12 -6.07 12.16
C SER A 370 -20.20 -5.25 11.46
N GLY A 371 -21.35 -5.08 12.13
CA GLY A 371 -22.52 -4.38 11.59
C GLY A 371 -23.42 -5.24 10.69
N GLN A 372 -23.01 -6.45 10.31
CA GLN A 372 -23.88 -7.40 9.61
C GLN A 372 -24.71 -8.24 10.61
N PRO A 373 -25.90 -8.73 10.24
CA PRO A 373 -26.73 -9.56 11.13
C PRO A 373 -25.94 -10.75 11.70
N ASN A 374 -25.24 -11.49 10.83
CA ASN A 374 -24.49 -12.70 11.18
C ASN A 374 -23.09 -12.42 11.77
N SER A 375 -22.83 -11.18 12.23
CA SER A 375 -21.59 -10.82 12.94
C SER A 375 -21.60 -11.28 14.40
N ILE A 376 -22.76 -11.73 14.89
CA ILE A 376 -22.97 -12.20 16.25
C ILE A 376 -23.48 -13.63 16.22
N ALA A 377 -23.04 -14.45 17.17
CA ALA A 377 -23.61 -15.76 17.44
C ALA A 377 -23.86 -15.96 18.94
N TYR A 378 -24.78 -16.86 19.26
CA TYR A 378 -25.15 -17.17 20.63
C TYR A 378 -25.16 -18.67 20.85
N LEU A 379 -24.41 -19.13 21.86
CA LEU A 379 -24.45 -20.50 22.35
C LEU A 379 -25.31 -20.54 23.62
N TYR A 380 -26.43 -21.27 23.56
CA TYR A 380 -27.36 -21.47 24.66
C TYR A 380 -27.25 -22.89 25.20
N PHE A 381 -27.18 -23.05 26.51
CA PHE A 381 -27.22 -24.36 27.17
C PHE A 381 -27.65 -24.25 28.63
N ASN A 382 -28.09 -25.36 29.20
CA ASN A 382 -28.46 -25.47 30.60
C ASN A 382 -27.57 -26.48 31.33
N THR A 383 -27.28 -26.23 32.60
CA THR A 383 -26.54 -27.18 33.46
C THR A 383 -27.28 -27.45 34.77
N LEU A 384 -27.02 -28.62 35.36
CA LEU A 384 -27.23 -28.87 36.78
C LEU A 384 -25.95 -28.51 37.51
N TYR A 385 -26.02 -27.56 38.43
CA TYR A 385 -24.90 -27.07 39.20
C TYR A 385 -25.11 -27.38 40.68
N GLN A 386 -24.05 -27.86 41.34
CA GLN A 386 -24.04 -28.13 42.78
C GLN A 386 -22.71 -27.67 43.38
N ILE A 387 -22.77 -27.10 44.57
CA ILE A 387 -21.61 -26.94 45.45
C ILE A 387 -21.50 -28.22 46.29
N LYS A 388 -20.37 -28.93 46.19
CA LYS A 388 -20.10 -30.16 46.94
C LYS A 388 -20.14 -29.87 48.45
N GLN A 389 -20.61 -30.84 49.23
CA GLN A 389 -20.79 -30.70 50.69
C GLN A 389 -19.48 -30.36 51.40
#